data_AF-A0A7D5M0V4-F1
#
_entry.id   AF-A0A7D5M0V4-F1
#
_cell.length_a   1.000
_cell.length_b   1.000
_cell.length_c   1.000
_cell.angle_alpha   90.00
_cell.angle_beta   90.00
_cell.angle_gamma   90.00
#
_symmetry.space_group_name_H-M   'P 1'
#
loop_
_entity.id
_entity.type
_entity.pdbx_description
1 polymer ?
#
loop_
_entity_poly.entity_id
_entity_poly.type
_entity_poly.pdbx_seq_one_letter_code
_entity_poly.pdbx_strand_id
1 'polypeptide(L)'
;MLTEKEIAIYALGKTEGVHSIAETLGKGLDDEKYIESWNKTMKLLGIEMPLKDLEKIYNEFAKKMEDLVDYENIKPEKSTTK
;
A
#
# COMPACT_ATOMS: atom_id res chain seq x y z
N MET A 1 -12.71 -19.19 5.95
CA MET A 1 -12.90 -18.21 4.86
C MET A 1 -12.25 -16.91 5.31
N LEU A 2 -11.55 -16.23 4.41
CA LEU A 2 -11.01 -14.90 4.69
C LEU A 2 -12.17 -13.91 4.85
N THR A 3 -12.02 -12.97 5.76
CA THR A 3 -12.92 -11.82 5.95
C THR A 3 -12.77 -10.82 4.81
N GLU A 4 -13.77 -9.99 4.58
CA GLU A 4 -13.73 -8.92 3.57
C GLU A 4 -12.54 -7.98 3.78
N LYS A 5 -12.18 -7.73 5.05
CA LYS A 5 -10.98 -6.96 5.43
C LYS A 5 -9.70 -7.65 4.98
N GLU A 6 -9.58 -8.96 5.18
CA GLU A 6 -8.39 -9.71 4.75
C GLU A 6 -8.28 -9.78 3.23
N ILE A 7 -9.41 -9.88 2.52
CA ILE A 7 -9.46 -9.82 1.06
C ILE A 7 -9.02 -8.43 0.57
N ALA A 8 -9.51 -7.36 1.20
CA ALA A 8 -9.13 -5.99 0.87
C ALA A 8 -7.64 -5.73 1.08
N ILE A 9 -7.06 -6.19 2.20
CA ILE A 9 -5.62 -6.06 2.49
C ILE A 9 -4.78 -6.88 1.51
N TYR A 10 -5.19 -8.10 1.19
CA TYR A 10 -4.48 -8.95 0.24
C TYR A 10 -4.50 -8.35 -1.18
N ALA A 11 -5.65 -7.82 -1.60
CA ALA A 11 -5.76 -7.09 -2.86
C ALA A 11 -4.87 -5.83 -2.84
N LEU A 12 -4.91 -5.03 -1.78
CA LEU A 12 -4.06 -3.85 -1.62
C LEU A 12 -2.58 -4.21 -1.77
N GLY A 13 -2.06 -5.20 -1.02
CA GLY A 13 -0.64 -5.58 -1.09
C GLY A 13 -0.19 -6.03 -2.49
N LYS A 14 -1.06 -6.72 -3.25
CA LYS A 14 -0.80 -7.05 -4.67
C LYS A 14 -0.74 -5.82 -5.55
N THR A 15 -1.63 -4.86 -5.31
CA THR A 15 -1.76 -3.64 -6.11
C THR A 15 -0.60 -2.68 -5.82
N GLU A 16 -0.18 -2.57 -4.56
CA GLU A 16 1.01 -1.82 -4.10
C GLU A 16 2.29 -2.40 -4.71
N GLY A 17 2.44 -3.73 -4.72
CA GLY A 17 3.60 -4.38 -5.33
C GLY A 17 3.70 -4.08 -6.84
N VAL A 18 2.57 -4.06 -7.56
CA VAL A 18 2.52 -3.68 -8.98
C VAL A 18 2.79 -2.18 -9.15
N HIS A 19 2.29 -1.34 -8.24
CA HIS A 19 2.50 0.10 -8.27
C HIS A 19 3.95 0.48 -7.99
N SER A 20 4.58 -0.07 -6.96
CA SER A 20 6.00 0.13 -6.64
C SER A 20 6.93 -0.30 -7.79
N ILE A 21 6.59 -1.39 -8.51
CA ILE A 21 7.28 -1.76 -9.75
C ILE A 21 7.06 -0.70 -10.83
N ALA A 22 5.84 -0.19 -11.00
CA ALA A 22 5.54 0.86 -11.97
C ALA A 22 6.27 2.17 -11.66
N GLU A 23 6.33 2.60 -10.40
CA GLU A 23 7.10 3.77 -9.93
C GLU A 23 8.60 3.60 -10.17
N THR A 24 9.16 2.44 -9.82
CA THR A 24 10.58 2.10 -10.09
C THR A 24 10.90 2.18 -11.60
N LEU A 25 9.92 1.90 -12.45
CA LEU A 25 10.03 1.98 -13.91
C LEU A 25 9.67 3.38 -14.48
N GLY A 26 9.42 4.38 -13.64
CA GLY A 26 9.04 5.75 -14.06
C GLY A 26 7.64 5.85 -14.66
N LYS A 27 6.77 4.88 -14.38
CA LYS A 27 5.39 4.75 -14.88
C LYS A 27 4.35 4.72 -13.76
N GLY A 28 4.74 5.18 -12.57
CA GLY A 28 3.84 5.30 -11.42
C GLY A 28 2.60 6.12 -11.78
N LEU A 29 1.44 5.68 -11.28
CA LEU A 29 0.24 6.52 -11.29
C LEU A 29 0.37 7.54 -10.15
N ASP A 30 -0.28 8.70 -10.23
CA ASP A 30 -0.47 9.48 -9.00
C ASP A 30 -1.45 8.75 -8.06
N ASP A 31 -1.35 9.04 -6.77
CA ASP A 31 -2.10 8.39 -5.69
C ASP A 31 -3.62 8.39 -5.92
N GLU A 32 -4.20 9.47 -6.47
CA GLU A 32 -5.64 9.55 -6.75
C GLU A 32 -6.04 8.54 -7.84
N LYS A 33 -5.25 8.46 -8.92
CA LYS A 33 -5.50 7.49 -10.00
C LYS A 33 -5.34 6.05 -9.52
N TYR A 34 -4.43 5.81 -8.60
CA TYR A 34 -4.26 4.50 -7.99
C TYR A 34 -5.46 4.10 -7.13
N ILE A 35 -5.93 4.99 -6.24
CA ILE A 35 -7.10 4.76 -5.39
C ILE A 35 -8.37 4.56 -6.24
N GLU A 36 -8.53 5.31 -7.33
CA GLU A 36 -9.65 5.10 -8.27
C GLU A 36 -9.60 3.72 -8.95
N SER A 37 -8.40 3.29 -9.37
CA SER A 37 -8.20 1.95 -9.97
C SER A 37 -8.51 0.84 -8.97
N TRP A 38 -8.11 1.03 -7.71
CA TRP A 38 -8.42 0.11 -6.63
C TRP A 38 -9.92 0.06 -6.34
N ASN A 39 -10.62 1.20 -6.32
CA ASN A 39 -12.08 1.26 -6.17
C ASN A 39 -12.81 0.49 -7.29
N LYS A 40 -12.36 0.63 -8.55
CA LYS A 40 -12.91 -0.12 -9.68
C LYS A 40 -12.71 -1.63 -9.51
N THR A 41 -11.53 -2.04 -9.04
CA THR A 41 -11.23 -3.45 -8.78
C THR A 41 -12.11 -4.04 -7.68
N MET A 42 -12.30 -3.31 -6.57
CA MET A 42 -13.17 -3.72 -5.47
C MET A 42 -14.63 -3.90 -5.92
N LYS A 43 -15.14 -2.99 -6.75
CA LYS A 43 -16.48 -3.10 -7.36
C LYS A 43 -16.63 -4.35 -8.24
N LEU A 44 -15.61 -4.67 -9.05
CA LEU A 44 -15.63 -5.88 -9.88
C LEU A 44 -15.65 -7.17 -9.05
N LEU A 45 -15.13 -7.13 -7.83
CA LEU A 45 -15.17 -8.23 -6.87
C LEU A 45 -16.46 -8.28 -6.05
N GLY A 46 -17.43 -7.39 -6.33
CA GLY A 46 -18.70 -7.31 -5.60
C GLY A 46 -18.58 -6.64 -4.23
N ILE A 47 -17.48 -5.93 -3.97
CA ILE A 47 -17.23 -5.24 -2.70
C ILE A 47 -17.47 -3.74 -2.91
N GLU A 48 -18.52 -3.20 -2.29
CA GLU A 48 -18.78 -1.77 -2.28
C GLU A 48 -18.09 -1.10 -1.11
N MET A 49 -17.12 -0.23 -1.42
CA MET A 49 -16.44 0.61 -0.43
C MET A 49 -16.38 2.06 -0.93
N PRO A 50 -16.74 3.05 -0.10
CA PRO A 50 -16.58 4.46 -0.43
C PRO A 50 -15.12 4.81 -0.73
N LEU A 51 -14.92 5.71 -1.69
CA LEU A 51 -13.56 6.15 -2.08
C LEU A 51 -12.78 6.73 -0.89
N LYS A 52 -13.47 7.47 -0.03
CA LYS A 52 -12.92 8.06 1.20
C LYS A 52 -12.39 7.01 2.19
N ASP A 53 -13.03 5.84 2.25
CA ASP A 53 -12.59 4.77 3.14
C ASP A 53 -11.34 4.07 2.58
N LEU A 54 -11.27 3.91 1.25
CA LEU A 54 -10.07 3.42 0.57
C LEU A 54 -8.89 4.38 0.72
N GLU A 55 -9.13 5.67 0.54
CA GLU A 55 -8.14 6.73 0.74
C GLU A 55 -7.58 6.72 2.17
N LYS A 56 -8.45 6.53 3.17
CA LYS A 56 -8.02 6.40 4.57
C LYS A 56 -7.11 5.18 4.77
N ILE A 57 -7.46 4.02 4.18
CA ILE A 57 -6.63 2.81 4.28
C ILE A 57 -5.27 3.02 3.59
N TYR A 58 -5.27 3.65 2.41
CA TYR A 58 -4.05 3.98 1.69
C TYR A 58 -3.11 4.85 2.52
N ASN A 59 -3.63 5.95 3.09
CA ASN A 59 -2.84 6.86 3.91
C ASN A 59 -2.30 6.20 5.20
N GLU A 60 -3.10 5.36 5.85
CA GLU A 60 -2.65 4.58 7.02
C GLU A 60 -1.55 3.57 6.66
N PHE A 61 -1.62 2.98 5.47
CA PHE A 61 -0.60 2.07 4.96
C PHE A 61 0.68 2.82 4.61
N ALA A 62 0.60 3.90 3.82
CA ALA A 62 1.73 4.72 3.41
C ALA A 62 2.52 5.23 4.63
N LYS A 63 1.81 5.76 5.63
CA LYS A 63 2.43 6.22 6.88
C LYS A 63 3.16 5.11 7.63
N LYS A 64 2.58 3.90 7.71
CA LYS A 64 3.26 2.76 8.35
C LYS A 64 4.51 2.34 7.59
N MET A 65 4.51 2.44 6.27
CA MET A 65 5.70 2.15 5.46
C MET A 65 6.80 3.19 5.68
N GLU A 66 6.44 4.47 5.78
CA GLU A 66 7.35 5.56 6.14
C GLU A 66 7.96 5.32 7.53
N ASP A 67 7.12 5.06 8.55
CA ASP A 67 7.56 4.75 9.92
C ASP A 67 8.52 3.53 9.97
N LEU A 68 8.30 2.52 9.11
CA LEU A 68 9.17 1.35 9.01
C LEU A 68 10.51 1.67 8.37
N VAL A 69 10.52 2.45 7.29
CA VAL A 69 11.75 2.90 6.63
C VAL A 69 12.59 3.74 7.61
N ASP A 70 11.96 4.65 8.34
CA ASP A 70 12.63 5.44 9.37
C ASP A 70 13.17 4.55 10.50
N TYR A 71 12.38 3.58 10.98
CA TYR A 71 12.83 2.64 12.00
C TYR A 71 14.01 1.76 11.53
N GLU A 72 14.02 1.30 10.29
CA GLU A 72 15.14 0.52 9.73
C GLU A 72 16.39 1.37 9.50
N ASN A 73 16.23 2.64 9.12
CA ASN A 73 17.32 3.61 9.00
C ASN A 73 17.88 4.05 10.37
N ILE A 74 17.17 3.79 11.48
CA ILE A 74 17.61 4.05 12.85
C ILE A 74 18.44 2.88 13.43
N LYS A 75 18.48 1.69 12.82
CA LYS A 75 19.39 0.63 13.30
C LYS A 75 20.84 1.10 13.13
N PRO A 76 21.58 1.37 14.22
CA PRO A 76 22.95 1.84 14.10
C PRO A 76 23.80 0.76 13.46
N GLU A 77 24.71 1.18 12.58
CA GLU A 77 25.80 0.34 12.07
C GLU A 77 26.32 -0.53 13.21
N LYS A 78 26.38 -1.85 12.96
CA LYS A 78 27.00 -2.80 13.88
C LYS A 78 28.30 -2.19 14.38
N SER A 79 28.37 -1.92 15.68
CA SER A 79 29.59 -1.52 16.36
C SER A 79 30.71 -2.47 15.92
N THR A 80 31.67 -1.96 15.16
CA THR A 80 32.89 -2.68 14.83
C THR A 80 33.70 -2.76 16.12
N THR A 81 33.56 -3.86 16.84
CA THR A 81 34.46 -4.21 17.93
C THR A 81 35.80 -4.59 17.30
N LYS A 82 36.78 -3.69 17.43
CA LYS A 82 38.21 -3.97 17.20
C LYS A 82 38.77 -4.84 18.30
#